data_AF-A0A6A4Y4G1-F1
#
_entry.id   AF-A0A6A4Y4G1-F1
#
_cell.length_a   1.000
_cell.length_b   1.000
_cell.length_c   1.000
_cell.angle_alpha   90.00
_cell.angle_beta   90.00
_cell.angle_gamma   90.00
#
_symmetry.space_group_name_H-M   'P 1'
#
loop_
_entity.id
_entity.type
_entity.pdbx_description
1 polymer ?
#
loop_
_entity_poly.entity_id
_entity_poly.type
_entity_poly.pdbx_seq_one_letter_code
_entity_poly.pdbx_strand_id
1 'polypeptide(L)'
;DKVDAIPGFTLYPIPPTWSADPTRLYYGGNPMCVTGAVAYTSPQQTVGFYDNCITPAQLSVAFSKYSSVFAALAIAATGGTTTASICALSPSTAALCQASVASVVQYIALLPSVASVMQSSMPEATNDVHTLNVGLMQFTSNAQASN
;
A
#
# COMPACT_ATOMS: atom_id res chain seq x y z
N ASP A 1 -21.80 6.74 -14.32
CA ASP A 1 -21.72 5.27 -14.27
C ASP A 1 -21.59 4.79 -12.82
N LYS A 2 -21.97 3.55 -12.46
CA LYS A 2 -21.91 3.12 -11.03
C LYS A 2 -20.48 3.10 -10.46
N VAL A 3 -19.49 2.84 -11.30
CA VAL A 3 -18.06 2.87 -10.94
C VAL A 3 -17.55 4.29 -10.68
N ASP A 4 -18.20 5.33 -11.24
CA ASP A 4 -17.82 6.73 -10.99
C ASP A 4 -18.15 7.20 -9.57
N ALA A 5 -19.00 6.45 -8.86
CA ALA A 5 -19.39 6.75 -7.48
C ALA A 5 -18.39 6.24 -6.44
N ILE A 6 -17.34 5.49 -6.84
CA ILE A 6 -16.32 4.99 -5.92
C ILE A 6 -15.45 6.18 -5.46
N PRO A 7 -15.52 6.58 -4.17
CA PRO A 7 -14.70 7.67 -3.67
C PRO A 7 -13.24 7.24 -3.58
N GLY A 8 -12.33 8.20 -3.80
CA GLY A 8 -10.92 7.99 -3.50
C GLY A 8 -10.68 7.93 -1.99
N PHE A 9 -9.70 7.14 -1.57
CA PHE A 9 -9.28 7.06 -0.18
C PHE A 9 -7.79 6.80 -0.07
N THR A 10 -7.18 7.16 1.06
CA THR A 10 -5.76 6.95 1.30
C THR A 10 -5.58 6.05 2.51
N LEU A 11 -4.71 5.05 2.37
CA LEU A 11 -4.30 4.16 3.45
C LEU A 11 -2.83 4.41 3.82
N TYR A 12 -2.47 4.10 5.06
CA TYR A 12 -1.12 4.26 5.60
C TYR A 12 -0.56 2.90 6.03
N PRO A 13 -0.15 2.05 5.08
CA PRO A 13 0.26 0.69 5.39
C PRO A 13 1.60 0.66 6.13
N ILE A 14 1.69 -0.22 7.12
CA ILE A 14 2.89 -0.55 7.86
C ILE A 14 3.10 -2.07 7.71
N PRO A 15 4.12 -2.51 6.95
CA PRO A 15 4.49 -3.91 6.90
C PRO A 15 4.68 -4.49 8.32
N PRO A 16 4.19 -5.71 8.60
CA PRO A 16 4.22 -6.26 9.97
C PRO A 16 5.62 -6.32 10.59
N THR A 17 6.63 -6.60 9.77
CA THR A 17 8.04 -6.61 10.20
C THR A 17 8.56 -5.24 10.59
N TRP A 18 7.97 -4.16 10.08
CA TRP A 18 8.35 -2.78 10.41
C TRP A 18 7.70 -2.33 11.71
N SER A 19 6.49 -2.80 12.04
CA SER A 19 5.77 -2.49 13.28
C SER A 19 6.18 -3.34 14.50
N ALA A 20 7.10 -4.30 14.33
CA ALA A 20 7.47 -5.22 15.39
C ALA A 20 8.14 -4.54 16.61
N ASP A 21 8.82 -3.41 16.37
CA ASP A 21 9.44 -2.58 17.42
C ASP A 21 8.78 -1.20 17.43
N PRO A 22 8.04 -0.83 18.49
CA PRO A 22 7.34 0.46 18.58
C PRO A 22 8.31 1.65 18.76
N THR A 23 9.58 1.38 19.05
CA THR A 23 10.61 2.40 19.23
C THR A 23 11.44 2.63 17.97
N ARG A 24 11.14 1.92 16.89
CA ARG A 24 11.81 2.04 15.60
C ARG A 24 11.59 3.42 15.01
N LEU A 25 12.69 4.02 14.60
CA LEU A 25 12.71 5.29 13.89
C LEU A 25 12.90 5.04 12.40
N TYR A 26 12.20 5.81 11.58
CA TYR A 26 12.22 5.72 10.13
C TYR A 26 12.81 7.00 9.54
N TYR A 27 13.52 6.84 8.43
CA TYR A 27 14.12 7.95 7.70
C TYR A 27 13.50 8.05 6.31
N GLY A 28 13.59 9.22 5.68
CA GLY A 28 12.96 9.47 4.38
C GLY A 28 13.45 8.54 3.27
N GLY A 29 12.72 8.52 2.15
CA GLY A 29 13.02 7.67 1.01
C GLY A 29 14.38 7.98 0.37
N ASN A 30 14.73 9.25 0.16
CA ASN A 30 15.90 9.62 -0.64
C ASN A 30 17.22 9.48 0.13
N PRO A 31 18.10 8.52 -0.22
CA PRO A 31 19.36 8.29 0.49
C PRO A 31 20.38 9.43 0.33
N MET A 32 20.14 10.36 -0.60
CA MET A 32 20.97 11.55 -0.79
C MET A 32 20.65 12.67 0.19
N CYS A 33 19.60 12.53 1.00
CA CYS A 33 19.19 13.53 1.99
C CYS A 33 19.99 13.45 3.28
N VAL A 34 21.30 13.66 3.15
CA VAL A 34 22.32 13.52 4.22
C VAL A 34 22.23 14.60 5.32
N THR A 35 21.61 15.74 5.03
CA THR A 35 21.47 16.86 5.99
C THR A 35 20.15 16.85 6.75
N GLY A 36 19.21 15.97 6.38
CA GLY A 36 17.86 15.88 6.92
C GLY A 36 17.66 14.66 7.81
N ALA A 37 18.57 14.41 8.76
CA ALA A 37 18.53 13.31 9.73
C ALA A 37 17.38 13.43 10.76
N VAL A 38 16.18 13.74 10.28
CA VAL A 38 14.96 13.74 11.08
C VAL A 38 14.45 12.31 11.10
N ALA A 39 14.44 11.75 12.31
CA ALA A 39 13.81 10.47 12.58
C ALA A 39 12.29 10.64 12.71
N TYR A 40 11.55 9.71 12.13
CA TYR A 40 10.08 9.67 12.17
C TYR A 40 9.59 8.41 12.89
N THR A 41 8.42 8.49 13.50
CA THR A 41 7.77 7.35 14.19
C THR A 41 6.84 6.54 13.27
N SER A 42 6.89 6.79 11.96
CA SER A 42 6.10 6.07 10.97
C SER A 42 6.92 5.85 9.70
N PRO A 43 6.67 4.78 8.94
CA PRO A 43 7.36 4.56 7.67
C PRO A 43 7.20 5.76 6.73
N GLN A 44 8.26 6.11 6.03
CA GLN A 44 8.28 7.23 5.08
C GLN A 44 8.03 6.73 3.66
N GLN A 45 7.48 7.62 2.82
CA GLN A 45 7.19 7.36 1.41
C GLN A 45 8.48 6.98 0.67
N THR A 46 8.34 6.06 -0.29
CA THR A 46 9.46 5.59 -1.11
C THR A 46 9.97 6.68 -2.04
N VAL A 47 11.24 6.57 -2.46
CA VAL A 47 11.87 7.51 -3.41
C VAL A 47 11.06 7.71 -4.68
N GLY A 48 10.61 8.95 -4.87
CA GLY A 48 10.17 9.47 -6.16
C GLY A 48 11.30 10.15 -6.92
N PHE A 49 11.15 10.28 -8.24
CA PHE A 49 12.10 11.02 -9.10
C PHE A 49 12.26 12.49 -8.72
N TYR A 50 11.30 13.07 -7.98
CA TYR A 50 11.24 14.49 -7.63
C TYR A 50 11.43 14.75 -6.13
N ASP A 51 11.86 13.73 -5.37
CA ASP A 51 12.00 13.85 -3.92
C ASP A 51 13.16 14.77 -3.56
N ASN A 52 12.81 15.99 -3.15
CA ASN A 52 13.72 16.92 -2.50
C ASN A 52 13.80 16.61 -1.00
N CYS A 53 14.85 17.06 -0.34
CA CYS A 53 15.08 16.79 1.09
C CYS A 53 14.22 17.66 2.03
N ILE A 54 13.14 18.26 1.51
CA ILE A 54 12.46 19.38 2.16
C ILE A 54 11.23 18.91 2.96
N THR A 55 10.52 17.86 2.50
CA THR A 55 9.37 17.33 3.26
C THR A 55 9.21 15.83 3.05
N PRO A 56 9.64 15.00 4.01
CA PRO A 56 9.33 13.58 3.95
C PRO A 56 7.84 13.37 4.27
N ALA A 57 7.22 12.50 3.50
CA ALA A 57 5.81 12.14 3.65
C ALA A 57 5.70 10.77 4.28
N GLN A 58 4.66 10.55 5.10
CA GLN A 58 4.34 9.21 5.58
C GLN A 58 4.03 8.27 4.40
N LEU A 59 4.47 7.02 4.49
CA LEU A 59 4.13 5.97 3.54
C LEU A 59 2.61 5.90 3.42
N SER A 60 2.14 6.20 2.22
CA SER A 60 0.72 6.29 1.93
C SER A 60 0.44 5.72 0.55
N VAL A 61 -0.68 5.02 0.45
CA VAL A 61 -1.18 4.44 -0.80
C VAL A 61 -2.52 5.07 -1.09
N ALA A 62 -2.56 5.87 -2.15
CA ALA A 62 -3.78 6.51 -2.64
C ALA A 62 -4.54 5.55 -3.54
N PHE A 63 -5.80 5.31 -3.21
CA PHE A 63 -6.72 4.51 -3.98
C PHE A 63 -7.64 5.43 -4.78
N SER A 64 -7.51 5.37 -6.11
CA SER A 64 -8.46 5.95 -7.07
C SER A 64 -9.54 4.92 -7.42
N LYS A 65 -10.64 5.36 -8.04
CA LYS A 65 -11.70 4.46 -8.53
C LYS A 65 -11.16 3.29 -9.36
N TYR A 66 -10.20 3.55 -10.25
CA TYR A 66 -9.63 2.53 -11.14
C TYR A 66 -8.70 1.58 -10.40
N SER A 67 -7.79 2.10 -9.57
CA SER A 67 -6.86 1.27 -8.81
C SER A 67 -7.58 0.44 -7.74
N SER A 68 -8.66 0.96 -7.16
CA SER A 68 -9.54 0.20 -6.26
C SER A 68 -10.20 -0.99 -6.95
N VAL A 69 -10.84 -0.77 -8.10
CA VAL A 69 -11.49 -1.85 -8.87
C VAL A 69 -10.46 -2.90 -9.30
N PHE A 70 -9.31 -2.47 -9.81
CA PHE A 70 -8.22 -3.36 -10.18
C PHE A 70 -7.77 -4.23 -9.00
N ALA A 71 -7.49 -3.61 -7.84
CA ALA A 71 -7.06 -4.34 -6.66
C ALA A 71 -8.09 -5.37 -6.19
N ALA A 72 -9.38 -5.01 -6.16
CA ALA A 72 -10.44 -5.92 -5.75
C ALA A 72 -10.60 -7.11 -6.71
N LEU A 73 -10.48 -6.89 -8.02
CA LEU A 73 -10.50 -7.96 -9.02
C LEU A 73 -9.26 -8.87 -8.92
N ALA A 74 -8.08 -8.31 -8.68
CA ALA A 74 -6.85 -9.07 -8.48
C ALA A 74 -6.91 -9.96 -7.23
N ILE A 75 -7.44 -9.43 -6.12
CA ILE A 75 -7.66 -10.20 -4.88
C ILE A 75 -8.65 -11.34 -5.13
N ALA A 76 -9.76 -11.07 -5.82
CA ALA A 76 -10.76 -12.08 -6.15
C ALA A 76 -10.20 -13.20 -7.04
N ALA A 77 -9.32 -12.86 -8.00
CA ALA A 77 -8.71 -13.82 -8.91
C ALA A 77 -7.63 -14.70 -8.25
N THR A 78 -6.90 -14.18 -7.26
CA THR A 78 -5.78 -14.89 -6.61
C THR A 78 -6.19 -15.63 -5.33
N GLY A 79 -7.31 -15.27 -4.70
CA GLY A 79 -7.93 -16.01 -3.59
C GLY A 79 -7.15 -16.06 -2.27
N GLY A 80 -5.94 -15.48 -2.20
CA GLY A 80 -5.03 -15.60 -1.05
C GLY A 80 -5.11 -14.50 0.00
N THR A 81 -5.92 -13.45 -0.20
CA THR A 81 -5.93 -12.26 0.65
C THR A 81 -7.34 -11.88 1.09
N THR A 82 -7.53 -11.56 2.37
CA THR A 82 -8.81 -11.09 2.92
C THR A 82 -8.82 -9.58 3.10
N THR A 83 -10.01 -8.95 3.07
CA THR A 83 -10.17 -7.53 3.41
C THR A 83 -9.61 -7.21 4.80
N ALA A 84 -9.82 -8.10 5.78
CA ALA A 84 -9.30 -7.94 7.13
C ALA A 84 -7.77 -7.91 7.16
N SER A 85 -7.09 -8.83 6.46
CA SER A 85 -5.63 -8.86 6.40
C SER A 85 -5.04 -7.63 5.70
N ILE A 86 -5.73 -7.08 4.69
CA ILE A 86 -5.30 -5.84 4.03
C ILE A 86 -5.44 -4.66 4.98
N CYS A 87 -6.60 -4.52 5.64
CA CYS A 87 -6.86 -3.38 6.50
C CYS A 87 -6.04 -3.41 7.80
N ALA A 88 -5.61 -4.59 8.25
CA ALA A 88 -4.68 -4.74 9.36
C ALA A 88 -3.32 -4.06 9.09
N LEU A 89 -2.93 -3.90 7.82
CA LEU A 89 -1.70 -3.19 7.46
C LEU A 89 -1.82 -1.68 7.74
N SER A 90 -3.02 -1.11 7.82
CA SER A 90 -3.20 0.33 8.05
C SER A 90 -4.01 0.61 9.33
N PRO A 91 -3.45 0.37 10.53
CA PRO A 91 -4.20 0.47 11.79
C PRO A 91 -4.89 1.82 12.00
N SER A 92 -4.22 2.93 11.64
CA SER A 92 -4.76 4.28 11.78
C SER A 92 -5.99 4.56 10.91
N THR A 93 -6.17 3.80 9.83
CA THR A 93 -7.28 3.94 8.87
C THR A 93 -8.02 2.63 8.64
N ALA A 94 -8.01 1.71 9.62
CA ALA A 94 -8.56 0.36 9.46
C ALA A 94 -10.07 0.37 9.17
N ALA A 95 -10.84 1.21 9.87
CA ALA A 95 -12.28 1.34 9.65
C ALA A 95 -12.62 1.90 8.26
N LEU A 96 -11.87 2.93 7.81
CA LEU A 96 -11.98 3.48 6.47
C LEU A 96 -11.66 2.43 5.41
N CYS A 97 -10.57 1.67 5.60
CA CYS A 97 -10.19 0.58 4.71
C CYS A 97 -11.31 -0.46 4.58
N GLN A 98 -11.87 -0.92 5.70
CA GLN A 98 -12.93 -1.93 5.69
C GLN A 98 -14.16 -1.44 4.92
N ALA A 99 -14.62 -0.22 5.20
CA ALA A 99 -15.77 0.37 4.53
C ALA A 99 -15.51 0.57 3.02
N SER A 100 -14.35 1.12 2.65
CA SER A 100 -14.00 1.39 1.26
C SER A 100 -13.81 0.11 0.45
N VAL A 101 -13.07 -0.88 0.96
CA VAL A 101 -12.87 -2.15 0.26
C VAL A 101 -14.20 -2.91 0.12
N ALA A 102 -15.04 -2.94 1.15
CA ALA A 102 -16.36 -3.56 1.07
C ALA A 102 -17.25 -2.88 0.00
N SER A 103 -17.22 -1.55 -0.06
CA SER A 103 -17.93 -0.79 -1.10
C SER A 103 -17.44 -1.16 -2.51
N VAL A 104 -16.12 -1.19 -2.73
CA VAL A 104 -15.52 -1.54 -4.02
C VAL A 104 -15.88 -2.97 -4.46
N VAL A 105 -15.90 -3.93 -3.53
CA VAL A 105 -16.29 -5.32 -3.81
C VAL A 105 -17.72 -5.42 -4.34
N GLN A 106 -18.64 -4.56 -3.90
CA GLN A 106 -20.01 -4.54 -4.45
C GLN A 106 -20.05 -4.06 -5.91
N TYR A 107 -19.13 -3.19 -6.32
CA TYR A 107 -19.07 -2.69 -7.69
C TYR A 107 -18.44 -3.67 -8.67
N ILE A 108 -17.47 -4.49 -8.25
CA ILE A 108 -16.84 -5.47 -9.16
C ILE A 108 -17.82 -6.57 -9.59
N ALA A 109 -18.86 -6.85 -8.79
CA ALA A 109 -19.95 -7.76 -9.17
C ALA A 109 -20.73 -7.28 -10.41
N LEU A 110 -20.66 -5.98 -10.73
CA LEU A 110 -21.27 -5.38 -11.92
C LEU A 110 -20.38 -5.43 -13.15
N LEU A 111 -19.15 -5.97 -13.04
CA LEU A 111 -18.13 -5.97 -14.08
C LEU A 111 -17.68 -7.40 -14.46
N PRO A 112 -18.60 -8.33 -14.80
CA PRO A 112 -18.25 -9.74 -15.04
C PRO A 112 -17.31 -9.93 -16.24
N SER A 113 -17.42 -9.11 -17.28
CA SER A 113 -16.54 -9.16 -18.45
C SER A 113 -15.11 -8.71 -18.14
N VAL A 114 -14.93 -7.73 -17.25
CA VAL A 114 -13.60 -7.29 -16.80
C VAL A 114 -13.01 -8.34 -15.88
N ALA A 115 -13.82 -8.91 -14.98
CA ALA A 115 -13.41 -9.96 -14.08
C ALA A 115 -12.89 -11.20 -14.82
N SER A 116 -13.59 -11.65 -15.86
CA SER A 116 -13.15 -12.82 -16.65
C SER A 116 -11.82 -12.60 -17.37
N VAL A 117 -11.63 -11.41 -17.96
CA VAL A 117 -10.37 -11.04 -18.62
C VAL A 117 -9.24 -10.99 -17.60
N MET A 118 -9.44 -10.31 -16.46
CA MET A 118 -8.41 -10.22 -15.42
C MET A 118 -8.07 -11.59 -14.84
N GLN A 119 -9.07 -12.44 -14.57
CA GLN A 119 -8.85 -13.77 -14.01
C GLN A 119 -7.93 -14.64 -14.87
N SER A 120 -7.90 -14.42 -16.19
CA SER A 120 -7.02 -15.14 -17.12
C SER A 120 -5.56 -14.69 -17.13
N SER A 121 -5.24 -13.50 -16.60
CA SER A 121 -3.88 -12.93 -16.62
C SER A 121 -3.29 -12.69 -15.22
N MET A 122 -4.12 -12.72 -14.18
CA MET A 122 -3.69 -12.48 -12.80
C MET A 122 -2.73 -13.55 -12.27
N PRO A 123 -2.90 -14.87 -12.53
CA PRO A 123 -1.97 -15.88 -12.04
C PRO A 123 -0.54 -15.68 -12.54
N GLU A 124 -0.38 -15.43 -13.85
CA GLU A 124 0.91 -15.19 -14.49
C GLU A 124 1.54 -13.89 -13.99
N ALA A 125 0.76 -12.80 -13.96
CA ALA A 125 1.24 -11.53 -13.43
C ALA A 125 1.69 -11.64 -11.96
N THR A 126 0.96 -12.41 -11.15
CA THR A 126 1.31 -12.68 -9.75
C THR A 126 2.62 -13.48 -9.67
N ASN A 127 2.76 -14.51 -10.51
CA ASN A 127 3.98 -15.29 -10.60
C ASN A 127 5.19 -14.46 -11.05
N ASP A 128 5.03 -13.57 -12.01
CA ASP A 128 6.09 -12.69 -12.49
C ASP A 128 6.54 -11.71 -11.40
N VAL A 129 5.60 -11.10 -10.68
CA VAL A 129 5.88 -10.22 -9.53
C VAL A 129 6.65 -10.98 -8.44
N HIS A 130 6.24 -12.22 -8.13
CA HIS A 130 6.96 -13.07 -7.18
C HIS A 130 8.36 -13.44 -7.67
N THR A 131 8.51 -13.81 -8.95
CA THR A 131 9.78 -14.21 -9.55
C THR A 131 10.78 -13.06 -9.58
N LEU A 132 10.32 -11.84 -9.84
CA LEU A 132 11.15 -10.64 -9.80
C LEU A 132 11.61 -10.28 -8.38
N ASN A 133 10.99 -10.85 -7.35
CA ASN A 133 11.27 -10.57 -5.94
C ASN A 133 11.27 -9.06 -5.65
N VAL A 134 10.27 -8.35 -6.18
CA VAL A 134 10.11 -6.91 -5.95
C VAL A 134 9.79 -6.66 -4.47
N GLY A 135 10.40 -5.62 -3.90
CA GLY A 135 10.25 -5.31 -2.49
C GLY A 135 10.30 -3.82 -2.20
N LEU A 136 9.77 -3.44 -1.03
CA LEU A 136 9.90 -2.11 -0.47
C LEU A 136 11.07 -2.09 0.52
N MET A 137 11.90 -1.06 0.44
CA MET A 137 13.00 -0.81 1.37
C MET A 137 12.70 0.41 2.22
N GLN A 138 13.14 0.38 3.47
CA GLN A 138 13.04 1.50 4.39
C GLN A 138 14.31 1.62 5.23
N PHE A 139 14.80 2.85 5.41
CA PHE A 139 15.93 3.12 6.29
C PHE A 139 15.42 3.34 7.71
N THR A 140 16.02 2.64 8.68
CA THR A 140 15.54 2.66 10.08
C THR A 140 16.69 2.61 11.07
N SER A 141 16.43 3.05 12.31
CA SER A 141 17.32 2.92 13.45
C SER A 141 16.54 2.53 14.69
N ASN A 142 17.25 2.16 15.76
CA ASN A 142 16.67 2.06 17.08
C ASN A 142 16.34 3.45 17.67
N ALA A 143 15.79 3.47 18.88
CA ALA A 143 15.39 4.67 19.62
C ALA A 143 16.53 5.67 19.84
N GLN A 144 17.78 5.21 19.87
CA GLN A 144 18.98 6.03 20.07
C GLN A 144 19.55 6.60 18.75
N ALA A 145 18.82 6.48 17.63
CA ALA A 145 19.30 6.84 16.30
C ALA A 145 20.59 6.09 15.89
N SER A 146 20.76 4.86 16.39
CA SER A 146 21.88 3.96 16.07
C SER A 146 21.38 2.71 15.35
N ASN A 147 22.28 2.07 14.58
CA ASN A 147 21.97 0.89 13.77
C ASN A 147 22.14 -0.43 14.55
#